data_AF-A0A7L1DNM7-F1
#
_entry.id   AF-A0A7L1DNM7-F1
#
_cell.length_a   1.000
_cell.length_b   1.000
_cell.length_c   1.000
_cell.angle_alpha   90.00
_cell.angle_beta   90.00
_cell.angle_gamma   90.00
#
_symmetry.space_group_name_H-M   'P 1'
#
loop_
_entity.id
_entity.type
_entity.pdbx_description
1 polymer ?
#
loop_
_entity_poly.entity_id
_entity_poly.type
_entity_poly.pdbx_seq_one_letter_code
_entity_poly.pdbx_strand_id
1 'polypeptide(L)' 'CNELGQIWVESGVNEDAVSGHTELILPGESTCFAVCAPPLVVAATIDEKTLKQGVCAASLPTTMGVVAGILVQNVVMRL' A
#
# COMPACT_ATOMS: atom_id res chain seq x y z
N CYS A 1 3.94 4.56 -13.09
CA CYS A 1 3.51 5.85 -12.50
C CYS A 1 4.60 6.90 -12.55
N ASN A 2 5.80 6.63 -12.02
CA ASN A 2 6.91 7.61 -12.02
C ASN A 2 7.34 8.06 -13.42
N GLU A 3 7.48 7.13 -14.38
CA GLU A 3 7.87 7.47 -15.76
C GLU A 3 6.85 8.35 -16.50
N LEU A 4 5.57 8.25 -16.11
CA LEU A 4 4.46 8.99 -16.71
C LEU A 4 4.06 10.23 -15.89
N GLY A 5 4.69 10.48 -14.74
CA GLY A 5 4.27 11.53 -13.80
C GLY A 5 2.83 11.34 -13.27
N GLN A 6 2.29 10.12 -13.33
CA GLN A 6 0.92 9.83 -12.97
C GLN A 6 0.75 9.81 -11.44
N ILE A 7 -0.17 10.64 -10.93
CA ILE A 7 -0.60 10.63 -9.53
C ILE A 7 -1.41 9.36 -9.25
N TRP A 8 -1.12 8.70 -8.13
CA TRP A 8 -1.81 7.48 -7.73
C TRP A 8 -1.87 7.34 -6.21
N VAL A 9 -2.75 6.47 -5.73
CA VAL A 9 -2.93 6.19 -4.30
C VAL A 9 -2.67 4.71 -4.06
N GLU A 10 -1.86 4.40 -3.06
CA GLU A 10 -1.57 3.06 -2.57
C GLU A 10 -2.41 2.78 -1.31
N SER A 11 -2.84 1.54 -1.13
CA SER A 11 -3.56 1.12 0.07
C SER A 11 -3.18 -0.30 0.44
N GLY A 12 -2.88 -0.51 1.72
CA GLY A 12 -2.53 -1.82 2.27
C GLY A 12 -3.38 -2.18 3.49
N VAL A 13 -3.55 -3.48 3.70
CA VAL A 13 -4.08 -4.08 4.93
C VAL A 13 -3.07 -5.10 5.41
N ASN A 14 -2.81 -5.14 6.71
CA ASN A 14 -1.83 -6.05 7.29
C ASN A 14 -2.32 -7.50 7.30
N GLU A 15 -1.39 -8.45 7.40
CA GLU A 15 -1.68 -9.89 7.37
C GLU A 15 -2.50 -10.39 8.57
N ASP A 16 -2.50 -9.63 9.68
CA ASP A 16 -3.32 -9.87 10.88
C ASP A 16 -4.72 -9.20 10.80
N ALA A 17 -4.99 -8.48 9.71
CA ALA A 17 -6.22 -7.77 9.42
C ALA A 17 -6.64 -6.67 10.42
N VAL A 18 -5.80 -6.26 11.37
CA VAL A 18 -6.17 -5.24 12.38
C VAL A 18 -5.65 -3.83 12.06
N SER A 19 -4.78 -3.71 11.06
CA SER A 19 -4.24 -2.43 10.61
C SER A 19 -4.25 -2.30 9.10
N GLY A 20 -4.21 -1.07 8.62
CA GLY A 20 -4.13 -0.73 7.22
C GLY A 20 -3.85 0.75 7.02
N HIS A 21 -3.51 1.14 5.80
CA HIS A 21 -3.10 2.50 5.47
C HIS A 21 -3.52 2.88 4.06
N THR A 22 -3.40 4.17 3.76
CA THR A 22 -3.61 4.73 2.43
C THR A 22 -2.61 5.86 2.23
N GLU A 23 -1.82 5.80 1.16
CA GLU A 23 -0.77 6.78 0.86
C GLU A 23 -0.97 7.38 -0.53
N LEU A 24 -0.97 8.71 -0.62
CA LEU A 24 -1.00 9.42 -1.90
C LEU A 24 0.43 9.62 -2.41
N ILE A 25 0.64 9.22 -3.66
CA ILE A 25 1.95 9.28 -4.31
C ILE A 25 1.90 10.28 -5.47
N LEU A 26 2.61 11.40 -5.27
CA LEU A 26 2.86 12.48 -6.21
C LEU A 26 4.31 12.35 -6.71
N PRO A 27 4.54 11.83 -7.94
CA PRO A 27 5.89 11.62 -8.44
C PRO A 27 6.71 12.91 -8.43
N GLY A 28 7.77 12.95 -7.62
CA GLY A 28 8.68 14.09 -7.49
C GLY A 28 8.37 15.07 -6.34
N GLU A 29 7.24 14.90 -5.64
CA GLU A 29 6.88 15.72 -4.47
C GLU A 29 6.76 14.87 -3.19
N SER A 30 6.02 13.76 -3.25
CA SER A 30 5.87 12.84 -2.12
C SER A 30 6.75 11.60 -2.24
N THR A 31 6.84 10.83 -1.15
CA THR A 31 7.63 9.60 -1.09
C THR A 31 7.11 8.56 -2.08
N CYS A 32 8.01 7.96 -2.85
CA CYS A 32 7.67 6.87 -3.76
C CYS A 32 7.95 5.50 -3.12
N PHE A 33 7.11 4.51 -3.44
CA PHE A 33 7.15 3.15 -2.90
C PHE A 33 8.51 2.44 -3.05
N ALA A 34 9.22 2.67 -4.17
CA ALA A 34 10.39 1.88 -4.53
C ALA A 34 11.74 2.42 -4.00
N VAL A 35 11.91 3.73 -3.93
CA VAL A 35 13.24 4.35 -3.68
C VAL A 35 13.27 5.16 -2.39
N CYS A 36 12.15 5.78 -1.99
CA CYS A 36 12.16 6.70 -0.86
C CYS A 36 12.05 5.99 0.49
N ALA A 37 11.23 4.94 0.59
CA ALA A 37 11.04 4.17 1.81
C ALA A 37 10.60 2.73 1.50
N PRO A 38 11.44 1.94 0.81
CA PRO A 38 11.07 0.56 0.49
C PRO A 38 10.97 -0.30 1.75
N PRO A 39 10.02 -1.25 1.82
CA PRO A 39 9.98 -2.23 2.89
C PRO A 39 11.21 -3.14 2.83
N LEU A 40 11.59 -3.73 3.97
CA LEU A 40 12.83 -4.51 4.12
C LEU A 40 12.97 -5.62 3.07
N VAL A 41 11.87 -6.30 2.71
CA VAL A 41 11.89 -7.38 1.72
C VAL A 41 12.35 -6.90 0.34
N VAL A 42 11.92 -5.70 -0.07
CA VAL A 42 12.32 -5.07 -1.33
C VAL A 42 13.76 -4.54 -1.22
N ALA A 43 14.09 -3.86 -0.12
CA ALA A 43 15.43 -3.30 0.09
C ALA A 43 16.54 -4.37 0.16
N ALA A 44 16.27 -5.49 0.83
CA ALA A 44 17.19 -6.61 0.96
C ALA A 44 17.17 -7.56 -0.26
N THR A 45 16.36 -7.26 -1.28
CA THR A 45 16.19 -8.11 -2.49
C THR A 45 15.84 -9.56 -2.13
N ILE A 46 15.02 -9.75 -1.10
CA ILE A 46 14.53 -11.06 -0.67
C ILE A 46 13.26 -11.35 -1.47
N ASP A 47 13.11 -12.59 -1.98
CA ASP A 47 11.90 -12.99 -2.68
C ASP A 47 10.73 -13.12 -1.69
N GLU A 48 9.67 -12.33 -1.85
CA GLU A 48 8.48 -12.35 -0.97
C GLU A 48 7.86 -13.75 -0.85
N LYS A 49 8.04 -14.60 -1.86
CA LYS A 49 7.56 -15.99 -1.83
C LYS A 49 8.23 -16.83 -0.75
N THR A 50 9.45 -16.49 -0.32
CA THR A 50 10.12 -17.23 0.77
C THR A 50 9.48 -16.94 2.13
N LEU A 51 8.76 -15.82 2.27
CA LEU A 51 8.05 -15.43 3.50
C LEU A 51 6.63 -16.01 3.57
N LYS A 52 6.05 -16.37 2.42
CA LYS A 52 4.72 -17.00 2.36
C LYS A 52 4.79 -18.48 2.74
N GLN A 53 4.51 -18.79 4.00
CA GLN A 53 4.56 -20.15 4.57
C GLN A 53 3.38 -21.06 4.17
N GLY A 54 2.77 -20.85 3.00
CA GLY A 54 1.62 -21.65 2.53
C GLY A 54 0.33 -21.47 3.33
N VAL A 55 0.25 -20.44 4.19
CA VAL A 55 -0.94 -20.07 4.96
C VAL A 55 -1.58 -18.79 4.40
N CYS A 56 -2.87 -18.60 4.66
CA CYS A 56 -3.59 -17.39 4.27
C CYS A 56 -3.38 -16.27 5.29
N ALA A 57 -3.26 -15.03 4.81
CA ALA A 57 -3.42 -13.84 5.64
C ALA A 57 -4.86 -13.76 6.16
N ALA A 58 -5.02 -13.24 7.38
CA ALA A 58 -6.35 -12.92 7.89
C ALA A 58 -6.95 -11.77 7.07
N SER A 59 -8.27 -11.76 6.93
CA SER A 59 -9.00 -10.66 6.31
C SER A 59 -10.27 -10.37 7.10
N LEU A 60 -10.41 -9.15 7.60
CA LEU A 60 -11.62 -8.69 8.29
C LEU A 60 -12.38 -7.71 7.39
N PRO A 61 -13.67 -7.95 7.09
CA PRO A 61 -14.48 -7.02 6.31
C PRO A 61 -14.53 -5.60 6.90
N THR A 62 -14.39 -5.47 8.21
CA THR A 62 -14.36 -4.18 8.90
C THR A 62 -13.13 -3.35 8.51
N THR A 63 -11.93 -3.92 8.54
CA THR A 63 -10.70 -3.19 8.18
C THR A 63 -10.61 -2.92 6.70
N MET A 64 -11.04 -3.88 5.87
CA MET A 64 -11.16 -3.67 4.43
C MET A 64 -12.13 -2.52 4.10
N GLY A 65 -13.29 -2.48 4.77
CA GLY A 65 -14.28 -1.42 4.57
C GLY A 65 -13.78 -0.03 5.00
N VAL A 66 -13.09 0.05 6.14
CA VAL A 66 -12.50 1.31 6.63
C VAL A 66 -11.43 1.81 5.67
N VAL A 67 -10.49 0.96 5.26
CA VAL A 67 -9.40 1.35 4.34
C VAL A 67 -9.96 1.75 2.98
N ALA A 68 -10.92 1.00 2.43
CA ALA A 68 -11.56 1.34 1.15
C ALA A 68 -12.35 2.66 1.23
N GLY A 69 -13.06 2.90 2.33
CA GLY A 69 -13.78 4.16 2.56
C GLY A 69 -12.84 5.36 2.60
N ILE A 70 -11.73 5.25 3.34
CA ILE A 70 -10.71 6.30 3.42
C ILE A 70 -10.02 6.51 2.06
N LEU A 71 -9.73 5.42 1.33
CA LEU A 71 -9.16 5.47 -0.01
C LEU A 71 -10.03 6.28 -0.97
N VAL A 72 -11.32 5.93 -1.08
CA VAL A 72 -12.24 6.63 -1.99
C VAL A 72 -12.46 8.08 -1.53
N GLN A 73 -12.55 8.33 -0.22
CA GLN A 73 -12.69 9.68 0.30
C GLN A 73 -11.49 10.56 -0.08
N ASN A 74 -10.26 10.02 -0.02
CA ASN A 74 -9.04 10.71 -0.45
C ASN A 74 -9.04 10.98 -1.96
N VAL A 75 -9.55 10.04 -2.78
CA VAL A 75 -9.68 10.26 -4.23
C VAL A 75 -10.72 11.33 -4.54
N VAL A 76 -11.89 11.30 -3.90
CA VAL A 76 -12.97 12.27 -4.14
C VAL A 76 -12.59 13.67 -3.68
N MET A 77 -11.89 13.83 -2.54
CA MET A 77 -11.39 15.13 -2.10
C MET A 77 -10.31 15.72 -3.01
N ARG A 78 -9.70 14.91 -3.89
CA ARG A 78 -8.61 15.31 -4.79
C ARG A 78 -9.08 15.52 -6.24
N LEU A 79 -10.32 15.14 -6.58
CA LEU A 79 -10.98 15.50 -7.84
C LEU A 79 -11.45 16.96 -7.81
#